data_AF-A0A840PQS4-F1
#
_entry.id   AF-A0A840PQS4-F1
#
_cell.length_a   1.000
_cell.length_b   1.000
_cell.length_c   1.000
_cell.angle_alpha   90.00
_cell.angle_beta   90.00
_cell.angle_gamma   90.00
#
_symmetry.space_group_name_H-M   'P 1'
#
loop_
_entity.id
_entity.type
_entity.pdbx_description
1 polymer ?
#
loop_
_entity_poly.entity_id
_entity_poly.type
_entity_poly.pdbx_seq_one_letter_code
_entity_poly.pdbx_strand_id
1 'polypeptide(L)' 'MPVHETVAPLLDRFLREAREAVPLTAMWVHGSLALGDYRPGRSDLDLIAVPETEPDEPACSPSPAPPSPCAAAA' A
#
# COMPACT_ATOMS: atom_id res chain seq x y z
N MET A 1 19.38 8.52 8.58
CA MET A 1 19.03 7.20 9.15
C MET A 1 19.09 6.19 8.02
N PRO A 2 19.95 5.17 8.08
CA PRO A 2 19.91 4.10 7.08
C PRO A 2 18.55 3.41 7.15
N VAL A 3 17.96 3.13 5.99
CA VAL A 3 16.73 2.35 5.88
C VAL A 3 17.01 0.97 6.47
N HIS A 4 16.05 0.44 7.24
CA HIS A 4 16.19 -0.89 7.85
C HIS A 4 16.51 -1.92 6.75
N GLU A 5 17.58 -2.70 6.92
CA GLU A 5 18.15 -3.55 5.86
C GLU A 5 17.14 -4.58 5.32
N THR A 6 16.25 -5.07 6.18
CA THR A 6 15.18 -6.00 5.78
C THR A 6 14.07 -5.34 4.96
N VAL A 7 13.96 -4.01 5.00
CA VAL A 7 12.88 -3.25 4.35
C VAL A 7 13.32 -2.70 3.00
N ALA A 8 14.61 -2.42 2.81
CA ALA A 8 15.14 -1.88 1.55
C ALA A 8 14.70 -2.69 0.30
N PRO A 9 14.77 -4.03 0.27
CA PRO A 9 14.32 -4.80 -0.90
C PRO A 9 12.83 -4.65 -1.20
N LEU A 10 12.00 -4.45 -0.18
CA LEU A 10 10.57 -4.22 -0.35
C LEU A 10 10.29 -2.83 -0.91
N LEU A 11 10.98 -1.79 -0.42
CA LEU A 11 10.85 -0.44 -0.95
C LEU A 11 11.28 -0.36 -2.42
N ASP A 12 12.37 -1.02 -2.78
CA ASP A 12 12.84 -1.09 -4.16
C ASP A 12 11.80 -1.74 -5.07
N ARG A 13 11.19 -2.84 -4.59
CA ARG A 13 10.12 -3.52 -5.31
C ARG A 13 8.89 -2.63 -5.50
N PHE A 14 8.42 -1.99 -4.43
CA PHE A 14 7.27 -1.08 -4.52
C PHE A 14 7.53 0.11 -5.44
N LEU A 15 8.71 0.72 -5.34
CA LEU A 15 9.08 1.84 -6.21
C LEU A 15 9.08 1.42 -7.69
N ARG A 16 9.65 0.25 -8.00
CA ARG A 16 9.68 -0.29 -9.35
C ARG A 16 8.27 -0.56 -9.87
N GLU A 17 7.46 -1.31 -9.12
CA GLU A 17 6.11 -1.69 -9.54
C GLU A 17 5.18 -0.47 -9.64
N ALA A 18 5.31 0.52 -8.74
CA ALA A 18 4.55 1.75 -8.82
C ALA A 18 4.88 2.56 -10.09
N ARG A 19 6.17 2.63 -10.48
CA ARG A 19 6.60 3.29 -11.73
C ARG A 19 6.12 2.55 -12.99
N GLU A 20 5.96 1.24 -12.92
CA GLU A 20 5.39 0.45 -14.02
C GLU A 20 3.86 0.64 -14.13
N ALA A 21 3.18 0.86 -13.00
CA ALA A 21 1.73 1.04 -12.95
C ALA A 21 1.26 2.46 -13.31
N VAL A 22 1.98 3.49 -12.86
CA VAL A 22 1.63 4.90 -13.10
C VAL A 22 2.88 5.75 -13.35
N PRO A 23 2.81 6.81 -14.18
CA PRO A 23 3.85 7.83 -14.24
C PRO A 23 3.99 8.47 -12.85
N LEU A 24 5.13 8.22 -12.18
CA LEU A 24 5.31 8.51 -10.77
C LEU A 24 6.26 9.70 -10.58
N THR A 25 5.76 10.79 -10.00
CA THR A 25 6.57 11.97 -9.62
C THR A 25 7.44 11.67 -8.41
N ALA A 26 6.85 11.10 -7.36
CA ALA A 26 7.52 10.85 -6.09
C ALA A 26 6.88 9.71 -5.30
N MET A 27 7.65 9.13 -4.38
CA MET A 27 7.16 8.23 -3.36
C MET A 27 7.82 8.54 -2.02
N TRP A 28 7.02 8.57 -0.95
CA TRP A 28 7.49 8.84 0.40
C TRP A 28 7.11 7.70 1.35
N VAL A 29 7.99 7.46 2.32
CA VAL A 29 7.74 6.59 3.45
C VAL A 29 7.07 7.41 4.55
N HIS A 30 6.01 6.85 5.14
CA HIS A 30 5.34 7.37 6.32
C HIS A 30 5.32 6.30 7.43
N GLY A 31 4.58 6.57 8.50
CA GLY A 31 4.28 5.61 9.55
C GLY A 31 5.51 5.14 10.31
N SER A 32 5.45 3.91 10.83
CA SER A 32 6.47 3.43 11.77
C SER A 32 7.89 3.37 11.19
N LEU A 33 8.00 3.20 9.87
CA LEU A 33 9.30 3.23 9.19
C LEU A 33 9.89 4.64 9.14
N ALA A 34 9.06 5.66 8.89
CA ALA A 34 9.50 7.06 8.92
C ALA A 34 9.82 7.56 10.34
N LEU A 35 9.07 7.08 11.34
CA LEU A 35 9.23 7.46 12.74
C LEU A 35 10.37 6.70 13.45
N GLY A 36 10.90 5.65 12.82
CA GLY A 36 12.02 4.88 13.35
C GLY A 36 11.64 3.82 14.39
N ASP A 37 10.35 3.49 14.53
CA ASP A 37 9.83 2.47 15.43
C ASP A 37 9.28 1.23 14.69
N TYR A 38 9.67 1.05 13.43
CA TYR A 38 9.36 -0.11 12.60
C TYR A 38 9.76 -1.43 13.27
N ARG A 39 8.85 -2.41 13.24
CA ARG A 39 9.05 -3.76 13.78
C ARG A 39 8.89 -4.80 12.67
N PRO A 40 9.98 -5.48 12.26
CA PRO A 40 9.90 -6.56 11.27
C PRO A 40 8.85 -7.60 11.64
N GLY A 41 8.00 -7.97 10.68
CA GLY A 41 6.94 -8.97 10.86
C GLY A 41 5.73 -8.51 11.69
N ARG A 42 5.69 -7.24 12.13
CA ARG A 42 4.56 -6.68 12.89
C ARG A 42 4.07 -5.33 12.36
N SER A 43 4.98 -4.49 11.88
CA SER A 43 4.66 -3.22 11.25
C SER A 43 4.35 -3.40 9.78
N ASP A 44 3.30 -2.74 9.32
CA ASP A 44 3.02 -2.57 7.89
C ASP A 44 3.96 -1.52 7.26
N LEU A 45 3.85 -1.33 5.94
CA LEU A 45 4.55 -0.30 5.19
C LEU A 45 3.56 0.75 4.70
N ASP A 46 3.70 1.97 5.20
CA ASP A 46 2.91 3.12 4.79
C ASP A 46 3.67 3.91 3.72
N LEU A 47 3.21 3.83 2.47
CA LEU A 47 3.81 4.51 1.32
C LEU A 47 2.81 5.49 0.71
N ILE A 48 3.28 6.70 0.41
CA ILE A 48 2.51 7.72 -0.30
C ILE A 48 3.12 7.90 -1.67
N ALA A 49 2.34 7.65 -2.73
CA ALA A 49 2.73 7.85 -4.11
C ALA A 49 2.11 9.14 -4.67
N VAL A 50 2.90 9.94 -5.38
CA VAL A 50 2.43 11.13 -6.10
C VAL A 50 2.54 10.83 -7.60
N PRO A 51 1.43 10.54 -8.29
CA PRO A 51 1.44 10.34 -9.73
C PRO A 51 1.57 11.68 -10.47
N GLU A 52 2.14 11.66 -11.67
CA GLU A 52 2.22 12.85 -12.55
C GLU A 52 0.86 13.23 -13.15
N THR A 53 0.00 12.23 -13.33
CA THR A 53 -1.34 12.38 -13.88
C THR A 53 -2.36 11.84 -12.90
N GLU A 54 -3.61 12.27 -13.04
CA GLU A 54 -4.70 11.62 -12.31
C GLU A 54 -4.71 10.13 -12.70
N PRO A 55 -4.73 9.21 -11.71
CA PRO A 55 -4.91 7.80 -12.01
C PRO A 55 -6.30 7.62 -12.61
N ASP A 56 -6.42 6.70 -13.57
CA ASP A 56 -7.73 6.27 -14.06
C ASP A 56 -8.61 5.88 -12.86
N GLU A 57 -9.89 6.26 -12.89
CA GLU A 57 -10.80 5.86 -11.81
C GLU A 57 -10.71 4.35 -11.62
N PRO A 58 -10.37 3.87 -10.41
CA PRO A 58 -10.34 2.44 -10.19
C PRO A 58 -11.76 1.94 -10.43
N ALA A 59 -11.91 0.93 -11.29
CA ALA A 59 -13.17 0.23 -11.44
C ALA A 59 -13.59 -0.19 -10.02
N CYS A 60 -14.62 0.47 -9.49
CA CYS A 60 -15.12 0.22 -8.15
C CYS A 60 -15.56 -1.24 -8.12
N SER A 61 -14.72 -2.13 -7.58
CA SER A 61 -15.12 -3.51 -7.40
C SER A 61 -16.23 -3.50 -6.36
N PRO A 62 -17.44 -3.99 -6.68
CA PRO A 62 -18.49 -4.07 -5.68
C PRO A 62 -17.99 -4.98 -4.57
N SER A 63 -17.91 -4.46 -3.35
CA SER A 63 -17.72 -5.29 -2.16
C SER A 63 -18.80 -6.37 -2.18
N PRO A 64 -18.47 -7.67 -1.97
CA PRO A 64 -19.51 -8.67 -1.82
C PRO A 64 -20.43 -8.25 -0.67
N ALA A 65 -21.73 -8.17 -0.96
CA ALA A 65 -22.73 -7.88 0.07
C ALA A 65 -22.60 -8.95 1.18
N PRO A 66 -22.69 -8.57 2.46
CA PRO A 66 -22.73 -9.57 3.53
C PRO A 66 -23.92 -10.53 3.28
N PRO A 67 -23.79 -11.83 3.63
CA PRO A 67 -24.91 -12.76 3.46
C PRO A 67 -26.13 -12.25 4.25
N SER A 68 -27.29 -12.28 3.60
CA SER A 68 -28.55 -11.86 4.22
C SER A 68 -28.85 -12.70 5.46
N PRO A 69 -29.30 -12.10 6.58
CA PRO A 69 -29.55 -12.82 7.83
C PRO A 69 -30.69 -13.85 7.75
N CYS A 70 -31.50 -13.86 6.68
CA CYS A 70 -32.55 -14.86 6.49
C CYS A 70 -32.04 -16.26 6.10
N ALA A 71 -30.76 -16.43 5.73
CA ALA A 71 -30.22 -17.74 5.32
C ALA A 71 -29.72 -18.62 6.49
N ALA A 72 -29.71 -18.11 7.73
CA ALA A 72 -29.19 -18.82 8.90
C ALA A 72 -30.26 -19.36 9.87
N ALA A 73 -31.55 -19.17 9.57
CA ALA A 73 -32.66 -19.69 10.36
C ALA A 73 -33.45 -20.71 9.53
N ALA A 74 -32.91 -21.94 9.45
CA ALA A 74 -33.62 -23.14 9.03
C ALA A 74 -33.41 -24.23 10.10
#